data_AF-A0A812UBU5-F1
#
_entry.id   AF-A0A812UBU5-F1
#
_cell.length_a   1.000
_cell.length_b   1.000
_cell.length_c   1.000
_cell.angle_alpha   90.00
_cell.angle_beta   90.00
_cell.angle_gamma   90.00
#
_symmetry.space_group_name_H-M   'P 1'
#
loop_
_entity.id
_entity.type
_entity.pdbx_description
1 polymer ?
#
loop_
_entity_poly.entity_id
_entity_poly.type
_entity_poly.pdbx_seq_one_letter_code
_entity_poly.pdbx_strand_id
1 'polypeptide(L)'
;MRARLVLVFAAHHVHRRLCNTRSAQRFIHSRLPPPLPLLIQPYVFFHSVFVFLLCESLVRVWDLMQASNWLDPSSFRCGTRRLEERAILSPLRWMALACPLVTIVTSLVTLSHLWRHHVANERTFDKSLRWYPSHSHDLAMQVATMPLIYGVFALDCVIQMLLLLTGSVFREFKGVSREQLRHLTEERYGTNLELADLYEAWALYNFGRLCLMRVRRQIRQEIPLLRRSLSSLPESEQSSVQSRLLIFRDPERFLFRPLEVTTGIGVKIFVYTCAVKSLFALTITFFADAPFHINLSKTLPWALQLLPHMDGAAFMTSTIAILSLIAIEHGFHEILQLQGFAPVLKFLGVKALVSITCLQTLVMGVVMQRGIMRSEEASLCYACLLCFEVLPLALLTAEAWKPRYVGDWYDADCGWGEGSLNHLGRLAGEGDWAESYAVLPGARLSAGTRASFIRQEDSKVEEIGSSELVRWNSFCELKRVW
;
A
#
# COMPACT_ATOMS: atom_id res chain seq x y z
N MET A 1 14.48 6.46 -16.20
CA MET A 1 13.34 5.96 -15.41
C MET A 1 13.45 6.27 -13.91
N ARG A 2 14.47 5.78 -13.16
CA ARG A 2 14.50 5.85 -11.68
C ARG A 2 14.54 7.25 -11.06
N ALA A 3 15.34 8.17 -11.60
CA ALA A 3 15.33 9.57 -11.14
C ALA A 3 13.93 10.21 -11.33
N ARG A 4 13.20 9.82 -12.39
CA ARG A 4 11.82 10.26 -12.61
C ARG A 4 10.87 9.68 -11.56
N LEU A 5 11.05 8.41 -11.16
CA LEU A 5 10.27 7.80 -10.08
C LEU A 5 10.41 8.58 -8.77
N VAL A 6 11.63 8.93 -8.35
CA VAL A 6 11.84 9.73 -7.13
C VAL A 6 11.13 11.08 -7.21
N LEU A 7 11.29 11.79 -8.33
CA LEU A 7 10.61 13.07 -8.57
C LEU A 7 9.09 12.91 -8.56
N VAL A 8 8.57 11.83 -9.12
CA VAL A 8 7.15 11.53 -9.11
C VAL A 8 6.65 11.24 -7.71
N PHE A 9 7.35 10.44 -6.91
CA PHE A 9 6.95 10.17 -5.52
C PHE A 9 6.97 11.45 -4.69
N ALA A 10 7.98 12.31 -4.88
CA ALA A 10 8.04 13.63 -4.26
C ALA A 10 6.86 14.52 -4.71
N ALA A 11 6.59 14.59 -6.01
CA ALA A 11 5.48 15.35 -6.58
C ALA A 11 4.12 14.83 -6.08
N HIS A 12 3.94 13.51 -6.04
CA HIS A 12 2.73 12.87 -5.50
C HIS A 12 2.57 13.16 -4.00
N HIS A 13 3.65 13.14 -3.22
CA HIS A 13 3.62 13.48 -1.80
C HIS A 13 3.19 14.94 -1.58
N VAL A 14 3.79 15.88 -2.32
CA VAL A 14 3.44 17.30 -2.28
C VAL A 14 1.98 17.49 -2.71
N HIS A 15 1.59 16.86 -3.82
CA HIS A 15 0.24 16.91 -4.34
C HIS A 15 -0.79 16.39 -3.34
N ARG A 16 -0.51 15.28 -2.66
CA ARG A 16 -1.36 14.73 -1.60
C ARG A 16 -1.48 15.69 -0.41
N ARG A 17 -0.39 16.35 0.00
CA ARG A 17 -0.43 17.37 1.07
C ARG A 17 -1.28 18.57 0.68
N LEU A 18 -1.15 19.05 -0.55
CA LEU A 18 -1.95 20.16 -1.07
C LEU A 18 -3.43 19.79 -1.16
N CYS A 19 -3.73 18.54 -1.51
CA CYS A 19 -5.09 18.01 -1.57
C CYS A 19 -5.58 17.42 -0.24
N ASN A 20 -4.89 17.62 0.88
CA ASN A 20 -5.25 16.94 2.12
C ASN A 20 -6.47 17.55 2.83
N THR A 21 -6.82 18.81 2.52
CA THR A 21 -7.98 19.47 3.13
C THR A 21 -9.19 19.47 2.20
N ARG A 22 -10.37 19.22 2.75
CA ARG A 22 -11.65 19.30 2.01
C ARG A 22 -11.84 20.68 1.36
N SER A 23 -11.39 21.75 2.02
CA SER A 23 -11.47 23.11 1.50
C SER A 23 -10.58 23.34 0.28
N ALA A 24 -9.33 22.86 0.30
CA ALA A 24 -8.43 22.97 -0.85
C ALA A 24 -8.94 22.15 -2.04
N GLN A 25 -9.40 20.92 -1.81
CA GLN A 25 -10.00 20.11 -2.87
C GLN A 25 -11.27 20.77 -3.42
N ARG A 26 -12.16 21.31 -2.57
CA ARG A 26 -13.34 22.08 -3.01
C ARG A 26 -12.95 23.26 -3.88
N PHE A 27 -11.98 24.04 -3.44
CA PHE A 27 -11.50 25.19 -4.18
C PHE A 27 -10.96 24.81 -5.56
N ILE A 28 -10.07 23.80 -5.63
CA ILE A 28 -9.47 23.33 -6.89
C ILE A 28 -10.57 22.83 -7.85
N HIS A 29 -11.47 21.97 -7.37
CA HIS A 29 -12.53 21.39 -8.19
C HIS A 29 -13.56 22.44 -8.67
N SER A 30 -13.92 23.41 -7.83
CA SER A 30 -14.86 24.47 -8.21
C SER A 30 -14.37 25.38 -9.35
N ARG A 31 -13.05 25.41 -9.57
CA ARG A 31 -12.42 26.24 -10.60
C ARG A 31 -12.14 25.52 -11.91
N LEU A 32 -12.30 24.20 -11.96
CA LEU A 32 -11.87 23.40 -13.09
C LEU A 32 -13.06 22.72 -13.78
N PRO A 33 -13.18 22.86 -15.11
CA PRO A 33 -14.23 22.18 -15.86
C PRO A 33 -14.01 20.66 -15.87
N PRO A 34 -15.08 19.83 -15.82
CA PRO A 34 -14.96 18.40 -16.06
C PRO A 34 -14.28 18.12 -17.41
N PRO A 35 -13.36 17.14 -17.53
CA PRO A 35 -12.98 16.13 -16.53
C PRO A 35 -11.72 16.48 -15.70
N LEU A 36 -11.19 17.71 -15.78
CA LEU A 36 -9.91 18.06 -15.13
C LEU A 36 -9.83 17.76 -13.62
N PRO A 37 -10.89 17.93 -12.81
CA PRO A 37 -10.83 17.61 -11.39
C PRO A 37 -10.57 16.11 -11.12
N LEU A 38 -10.87 15.23 -12.07
CA LEU A 38 -10.59 13.79 -11.99
C LEU A 38 -9.09 13.53 -12.09
N LEU A 39 -8.40 14.22 -13.01
CA LEU A 39 -6.96 14.06 -13.23
C LEU A 39 -6.12 14.57 -12.05
N ILE A 40 -6.68 15.49 -11.26
CA ILE A 40 -6.04 16.08 -10.07
C ILE A 40 -6.25 15.22 -8.83
N GLN A 41 -6.95 14.09 -8.92
CA GLN A 41 -7.03 13.22 -7.75
C GLN A 41 -5.66 12.60 -7.47
N PRO A 42 -5.16 12.64 -6.21
CA PRO A 42 -3.82 12.16 -5.89
C PRO A 42 -3.55 10.74 -6.38
N TYR A 43 -4.52 9.83 -6.20
CA TYR A 43 -4.40 8.48 -6.71
C TYR A 43 -4.45 8.45 -8.25
N VAL A 44 -5.30 9.20 -8.95
CA VAL A 44 -5.31 9.20 -10.43
C VAL A 44 -3.96 9.64 -10.99
N PHE A 45 -3.38 10.72 -10.46
CA PHE A 45 -2.03 11.16 -10.81
C PHE A 45 -1.02 10.03 -10.58
N PHE A 46 -1.08 9.39 -9.42
CA PHE A 46 -0.21 8.27 -9.08
C PHE A 46 -0.33 7.10 -10.08
N HIS A 47 -1.54 6.69 -10.45
CA HIS A 47 -1.78 5.63 -11.42
C HIS A 47 -1.29 6.01 -12.83
N SER A 48 -1.49 7.26 -13.24
CA SER A 48 -1.07 7.74 -14.57
C SER A 48 0.44 7.58 -14.79
N VAL A 49 1.23 7.73 -13.72
CA VAL A 49 2.67 7.49 -13.76
C VAL A 49 2.96 6.03 -14.07
N PHE A 50 2.33 5.09 -13.37
CA PHE A 50 2.59 3.66 -13.60
C PHE A 50 2.07 3.19 -14.96
N VAL A 51 0.99 3.77 -15.48
CA VAL A 51 0.56 3.56 -16.86
C VAL A 51 1.61 4.07 -17.84
N PHE A 52 2.18 5.26 -17.61
CA PHE A 52 3.27 5.79 -18.43
C PHE A 52 4.51 4.88 -18.38
N LEU A 53 4.90 4.42 -17.19
CA LEU A 53 6.03 3.50 -17.02
C LEU A 53 5.76 2.14 -17.68
N LEU A 54 4.52 1.65 -17.63
CA LEU A 54 4.11 0.45 -18.36
C LEU A 54 4.31 0.65 -19.87
N CYS A 55 3.83 1.76 -20.44
CA CYS A 55 4.03 2.06 -21.85
C CYS A 55 5.53 2.14 -22.21
N GLU A 56 6.35 2.78 -21.38
CA GLU A 56 7.81 2.83 -21.56
C GLU A 56 8.42 1.42 -21.57
N SER A 57 8.03 0.56 -20.61
CA SER A 57 8.47 -0.84 -20.56
C SER A 57 8.00 -1.66 -21.78
N LEU A 58 6.77 -1.43 -22.25
CA LEU A 58 6.23 -2.13 -23.43
C LEU A 58 6.96 -1.75 -24.73
N VAL A 59 7.32 -0.47 -24.89
CA VAL A 59 8.16 -0.04 -26.02
C VAL A 59 9.54 -0.70 -25.93
N ARG A 60 10.17 -0.69 -24.75
CA ARG A 60 11.49 -1.29 -24.55
C ARG A 60 11.51 -2.80 -24.79
N VAL A 61 10.50 -3.54 -24.33
CA VAL A 61 10.44 -4.99 -24.58
C VAL A 61 10.17 -5.26 -26.06
N TRP A 62 9.34 -4.45 -26.72
CA TRP A 62 9.09 -4.57 -28.15
C TRP A 62 10.36 -4.36 -28.99
N ASP A 63 11.11 -3.29 -28.71
CA ASP A 63 12.37 -3.00 -29.38
C ASP A 63 13.39 -4.14 -29.16
N LEU A 64 13.44 -4.67 -27.94
CA LEU A 64 14.26 -5.84 -27.61
C LEU A 64 13.83 -7.10 -28.38
N MET A 65 12.53 -7.36 -28.47
CA MET A 65 12.00 -8.50 -29.23
C MET A 65 12.36 -8.39 -30.71
N GLN A 66 12.23 -7.21 -31.31
CA GLN A 66 12.63 -6.99 -32.70
C GLN A 66 14.13 -7.18 -32.89
N ALA A 67 14.97 -6.60 -32.02
CA ALA A 67 16.42 -6.68 -32.12
C ALA A 67 16.97 -8.11 -31.92
N SER A 68 16.24 -8.96 -31.20
CA SER A 68 16.59 -10.35 -30.89
C SER A 68 15.84 -11.38 -31.73
N ASN A 69 15.20 -10.97 -32.83
CA ASN A 69 14.37 -11.83 -33.67
C ASN A 69 13.42 -12.72 -32.85
N TRP A 70 12.69 -12.09 -31.91
CA TRP A 70 11.77 -12.75 -30.97
C TRP A 70 12.44 -13.83 -30.09
N LEU A 71 13.59 -13.48 -29.52
CA LEU A 71 14.41 -14.36 -28.68
C LEU A 71 14.86 -15.65 -29.41
N ASP A 72 15.07 -15.58 -30.72
CA ASP A 72 15.67 -16.68 -31.47
C ASP A 72 17.15 -16.83 -31.04
N PRO A 73 17.58 -17.98 -30.50
CA PRO A 73 18.96 -18.21 -30.08
C PRO A 73 19.99 -17.94 -31.18
N SER A 74 19.61 -18.12 -32.45
CA SER A 74 20.49 -17.86 -33.60
C SER A 74 20.90 -16.38 -33.74
N SER A 75 20.10 -15.47 -33.19
CA SER A 75 20.31 -14.02 -33.27
C SER A 75 21.21 -13.46 -32.17
N PHE A 76 21.48 -14.24 -31.11
CA PHE A 76 22.21 -13.78 -29.94
C PHE A 76 23.69 -13.61 -30.28
N ARG A 77 24.15 -12.35 -30.36
CA ARG A 77 25.58 -12.04 -30.60
C ARG A 77 26.15 -11.29 -29.41
N CYS A 78 27.25 -11.81 -28.83
CA CYS A 78 28.00 -11.15 -27.78
C CYS A 78 29.45 -10.88 -28.23
N GLY A 79 29.65 -9.78 -28.96
CA GLY A 79 30.95 -9.43 -29.55
C GLY A 79 31.32 -10.33 -30.73
N THR A 80 32.61 -10.66 -30.87
CA THR A 80 33.14 -11.46 -31.97
C THR A 80 33.00 -12.98 -31.78
N ARG A 81 32.71 -13.44 -30.55
CA ARG A 81 32.48 -14.87 -30.26
C ARG A 81 30.99 -15.17 -30.27
N ARG A 82 30.60 -16.21 -31.01
CA ARG A 82 29.25 -16.78 -30.92
C ARG A 82 29.07 -17.39 -29.53
N LEU A 83 27.96 -17.07 -28.88
CA LEU A 83 27.52 -17.66 -27.61
C LEU A 83 26.78 -18.98 -27.88
N GLU A 84 27.38 -19.90 -28.64
CA GLU A 84 26.71 -21.16 -29.02
C GLU A 84 26.34 -22.03 -27.79
N GLU A 85 26.88 -21.76 -26.60
CA GLU A 85 26.56 -22.47 -25.34
C GLU A 85 25.54 -21.76 -24.42
N ARG A 86 24.93 -20.63 -24.83
CA ARG A 86 23.98 -19.88 -23.98
C ARG A 86 22.58 -19.74 -24.58
N ALA A 87 22.01 -20.85 -25.04
CA ALA A 87 20.59 -20.86 -25.34
C ALA A 87 19.78 -20.72 -24.03
N ILE A 88 18.87 -19.74 -23.99
CA ILE A 88 17.86 -19.63 -22.93
C ILE A 88 17.01 -20.90 -22.96
N LEU A 89 16.73 -21.48 -21.80
CA LEU A 89 15.84 -22.65 -21.71
C LEU A 89 14.52 -22.37 -22.43
N SER A 90 14.12 -23.28 -23.32
CA SER A 90 12.90 -23.14 -24.13
C SER A 90 11.65 -22.74 -23.32
N PRO A 91 11.31 -23.37 -22.18
CA PRO A 91 10.14 -22.94 -21.38
C PRO A 91 10.28 -21.52 -20.85
N LEU A 92 11.49 -21.14 -20.39
CA LEU A 92 11.76 -19.80 -19.87
C LEU A 92 11.61 -18.72 -20.96
N ARG A 93 12.00 -19.04 -22.20
CA ARG A 93 11.78 -18.16 -23.36
C ARG A 93 10.30 -17.87 -23.56
N TRP A 94 9.45 -18.91 -23.57
CA TRP A 94 8.01 -18.74 -23.76
C TRP A 94 7.37 -17.95 -22.61
N MET A 95 7.79 -18.20 -21.38
CA MET A 95 7.36 -17.41 -20.22
C MET A 95 7.71 -15.93 -20.38
N ALA A 96 8.96 -15.63 -20.76
CA ALA A 96 9.43 -14.27 -20.96
C ALA A 96 8.66 -13.53 -22.08
N LEU A 97 8.34 -14.24 -23.18
CA LEU A 97 7.51 -13.71 -24.27
C LEU A 97 6.07 -13.41 -23.85
N ALA A 98 5.53 -14.17 -22.90
CA ALA A 98 4.17 -13.98 -22.40
C ALA A 98 4.06 -12.86 -21.34
N CYS A 99 5.15 -12.52 -20.64
CA CYS A 99 5.15 -11.52 -19.56
C CYS A 99 4.54 -10.16 -19.96
N PRO A 100 4.85 -9.53 -21.11
CA PRO A 100 4.25 -8.26 -21.49
C PRO A 100 2.72 -8.34 -21.59
N LEU A 101 2.19 -9.41 -22.19
CA LEU A 101 0.75 -9.62 -22.33
C LEU A 101 0.09 -9.79 -20.96
N VAL A 102 0.68 -10.60 -20.09
CA VAL A 102 0.18 -10.83 -18.73
C VAL A 102 0.15 -9.52 -17.95
N THR A 103 1.24 -8.74 -17.97
CA THR A 103 1.29 -7.43 -17.30
C THR A 103 0.27 -6.44 -17.87
N ILE A 104 0.01 -6.44 -19.18
CA ILE A 104 -1.07 -5.64 -19.78
C ILE A 104 -2.43 -6.05 -19.21
N VAL A 105 -2.75 -7.35 -19.18
CA VAL A 105 -4.02 -7.84 -18.64
C VAL A 105 -4.17 -7.48 -17.16
N THR A 106 -3.13 -7.69 -16.34
CA THR A 106 -3.08 -7.27 -14.93
C THR A 106 -3.40 -5.78 -14.80
N SER A 107 -2.75 -4.95 -15.62
CA SER A 107 -2.94 -3.50 -15.61
C SER A 107 -4.36 -3.09 -16.01
N LEU A 108 -4.94 -3.74 -17.02
CA LEU A 108 -6.32 -3.51 -17.44
C LEU A 108 -7.33 -3.90 -16.36
N VAL A 109 -7.11 -5.01 -15.65
CA VAL A 109 -7.95 -5.42 -14.51
C VAL A 109 -7.90 -4.37 -13.40
N THR A 110 -6.70 -3.94 -13.00
CA THR A 110 -6.53 -2.91 -11.96
C THR A 110 -7.14 -1.58 -12.38
N LEU A 111 -6.90 -1.11 -13.61
CA LEU A 111 -7.47 0.14 -14.12
C LEU A 111 -8.99 0.07 -14.27
N SER A 112 -9.54 -1.06 -14.73
CA SER A 112 -10.98 -1.25 -14.81
C SER A 112 -11.62 -1.23 -13.42
N HIS A 113 -10.99 -1.84 -12.42
CA HIS A 113 -11.46 -1.79 -11.05
C HIS A 113 -11.48 -0.35 -10.51
N LEU A 114 -10.40 0.40 -10.68
CA LEU A 114 -10.31 1.82 -10.28
C LEU A 114 -11.35 2.68 -11.01
N TRP A 115 -11.53 2.45 -12.31
CA TRP A 115 -12.53 3.13 -13.11
C TRP A 115 -13.95 2.87 -12.60
N ARG A 116 -14.26 1.63 -12.21
CA ARG A 116 -15.54 1.29 -11.57
C ARG A 116 -15.72 2.05 -10.26
N HIS A 117 -14.70 2.14 -9.42
CA HIS A 117 -14.77 2.95 -8.18
C HIS A 117 -15.00 4.44 -8.44
N HIS A 118 -14.53 4.93 -9.59
CA HIS A 118 -14.67 6.32 -9.98
C HIS A 118 -16.03 6.64 -10.63
N VAL A 119 -16.53 5.75 -11.48
CA VAL A 119 -17.78 5.94 -12.24
C VAL A 119 -19.00 5.50 -11.44
N ALA A 120 -18.87 4.46 -10.61
CA ALA A 120 -19.99 3.85 -9.91
C ALA A 120 -20.62 4.81 -8.89
N ASN A 121 -21.90 5.06 -9.13
CA ASN A 121 -22.93 5.62 -8.28
C ASN A 121 -22.91 7.14 -8.05
N GLU A 122 -24.10 7.73 -8.20
CA GLU A 122 -24.48 8.92 -7.48
C GLU A 122 -24.34 8.59 -5.99
N ARG A 123 -23.23 9.02 -5.38
CA ARG A 123 -23.12 9.00 -3.93
C ARG A 123 -24.25 9.87 -3.40
N THR A 124 -24.87 9.45 -2.30
CA THR A 124 -25.94 10.20 -1.61
C THR A 124 -25.52 11.59 -1.14
N PHE A 125 -24.25 11.94 -1.29
CA PHE A 125 -23.72 13.25 -1.00
C PHE A 125 -24.21 14.31 -2.01
N ASP A 126 -24.17 15.56 -1.56
CA ASP A 126 -24.39 16.76 -2.36
C ASP A 126 -23.81 16.61 -3.78
N LYS A 127 -24.62 16.83 -4.82
CA LYS A 127 -24.26 16.55 -6.23
C LYS A 127 -22.94 17.22 -6.64
N SER A 128 -22.58 18.32 -5.96
CA SER A 128 -21.34 19.07 -6.11
C SER A 128 -20.08 18.30 -5.66
N LEU A 129 -20.22 17.31 -4.76
CA LEU A 129 -19.13 16.57 -4.12
C LEU A 129 -19.09 15.07 -4.50
N ARG A 130 -19.80 14.65 -5.55
CA ARG A 130 -19.81 13.27 -6.04
C ARG A 130 -18.40 12.72 -6.32
N TRP A 131 -17.50 13.57 -6.79
CA TRP A 131 -16.17 13.17 -7.27
C TRP A 131 -15.14 13.02 -6.15
N TYR A 132 -15.45 13.32 -4.89
CA TYR A 132 -14.44 13.40 -3.84
C TYR A 132 -14.21 12.01 -3.23
N PRO A 133 -13.02 11.40 -3.38
CA PRO A 133 -12.71 10.18 -2.66
C PRO A 133 -12.72 10.49 -1.16
N SER A 134 -13.39 9.65 -0.37
CA SER A 134 -13.20 9.67 1.08
C SER A 134 -11.74 9.29 1.41
N HIS A 135 -11.26 9.63 2.61
CA HIS A 135 -9.89 9.29 2.99
C HIS A 135 -9.71 7.76 3.04
N SER A 136 -10.72 7.03 3.52
CA SER A 136 -10.73 5.56 3.43
C SER A 136 -10.69 5.06 1.99
N HIS A 137 -11.43 5.69 1.07
CA HIS A 137 -11.38 5.35 -0.35
C HIS A 137 -9.99 5.59 -0.96
N ASP A 138 -9.34 6.73 -0.70
CA ASP A 138 -7.98 7.01 -1.19
C ASP A 138 -6.96 5.95 -0.71
N LEU A 139 -7.00 5.60 0.58
CA LEU A 139 -6.14 4.54 1.13
C LEU A 139 -6.42 3.19 0.47
N ALA A 140 -7.69 2.85 0.28
CA ALA A 140 -8.09 1.58 -0.33
C ALA A 140 -7.63 1.49 -1.79
N MET A 141 -7.75 2.58 -2.55
CA MET A 141 -7.28 2.61 -3.93
C MET A 141 -5.77 2.44 -4.01
N GLN A 142 -4.99 3.01 -3.07
CA GLN A 142 -3.54 2.75 -2.99
C GLN A 142 -3.24 1.27 -2.72
N VAL A 143 -4.00 0.60 -1.86
CA VAL A 143 -3.82 -0.85 -1.67
C VAL A 143 -4.16 -1.61 -2.96
N ALA A 144 -5.26 -1.22 -3.62
CA ALA A 144 -5.72 -1.88 -4.84
C ALA A 144 -4.78 -1.68 -6.06
N THR A 145 -3.91 -0.68 -6.05
CA THR A 145 -2.91 -0.43 -7.10
C THR A 145 -1.74 -1.41 -7.09
N MET A 146 -1.51 -2.11 -5.98
CA MET A 146 -0.31 -2.92 -5.77
C MET A 146 0.01 -3.89 -6.93
N PRO A 147 -0.96 -4.64 -7.51
CA PRO A 147 -0.68 -5.55 -8.62
C PRO A 147 -0.14 -4.86 -9.89
N LEU A 148 -0.60 -3.63 -10.19
CA LEU A 148 -0.10 -2.83 -11.30
C LEU A 148 1.37 -2.48 -11.09
N ILE A 149 1.72 -2.03 -9.88
CA ILE A 149 3.08 -1.57 -9.56
C ILE A 149 4.07 -2.73 -9.61
N TYR A 150 3.72 -3.85 -8.98
CA TYR A 150 4.53 -5.06 -9.06
C TYR A 150 4.65 -5.59 -10.49
N GLY A 151 3.57 -5.61 -11.26
CA GLY A 151 3.60 -6.04 -12.66
C GLY A 151 4.54 -5.19 -13.53
N VAL A 152 4.57 -3.87 -13.32
CA VAL A 152 5.46 -2.95 -14.04
C VAL A 152 6.93 -3.17 -13.66
N PHE A 153 7.24 -3.29 -12.36
CA PHE A 153 8.62 -3.53 -11.91
C PHE A 153 9.12 -4.91 -12.30
N ALA A 154 8.28 -5.95 -12.18
CA ALA A 154 8.60 -7.31 -12.61
C ALA A 154 8.87 -7.35 -14.12
N LEU A 155 8.08 -6.65 -14.94
CA LEU A 155 8.32 -6.56 -16.38
C LEU A 155 9.64 -5.84 -16.70
N ASP A 156 9.97 -4.75 -16.00
CA ASP A 156 11.29 -4.12 -16.20
C ASP A 156 12.42 -5.08 -15.79
N CYS A 157 12.28 -5.84 -14.71
CA CYS A 157 13.23 -6.89 -14.33
C CYS A 157 13.41 -7.96 -15.42
N VAL A 158 12.32 -8.42 -16.06
CA VAL A 158 12.37 -9.32 -17.23
C VAL A 158 13.17 -8.67 -18.36
N ILE A 159 12.91 -7.40 -18.69
CA ILE A 159 13.64 -6.66 -19.73
C ILE A 159 15.13 -6.59 -19.40
N GLN A 160 15.51 -6.24 -18.17
CA GLN A 160 16.92 -6.15 -17.77
C GLN A 160 17.63 -7.51 -17.93
N MET A 161 17.01 -8.60 -17.48
CA MET A 161 17.61 -9.93 -17.61
C MET A 161 17.68 -10.41 -19.06
N LEU A 162 16.67 -10.11 -19.88
CA LEU A 162 16.72 -10.40 -21.31
C LEU A 162 17.79 -9.59 -22.04
N LEU A 163 17.98 -8.31 -21.70
CA LEU A 163 19.06 -7.47 -22.24
C LEU A 163 20.45 -8.06 -21.93
N LEU A 164 20.61 -8.62 -20.73
CA LEU A 164 21.84 -9.29 -20.30
C LEU A 164 22.06 -10.60 -21.05
N LEU A 165 21.04 -11.47 -21.09
CA LEU A 165 21.11 -12.80 -21.71
C LEU A 165 21.27 -12.74 -23.23
N THR A 166 20.59 -11.81 -23.91
CA THR A 166 20.71 -11.61 -25.37
C THR A 166 22.01 -10.89 -25.76
N GLY A 167 22.70 -10.29 -24.78
CA GLY A 167 23.90 -9.49 -24.98
C GLY A 167 23.66 -8.12 -25.63
N SER A 168 22.40 -7.71 -25.76
CA SER A 168 22.01 -6.39 -26.29
C SER A 168 22.61 -5.25 -25.47
N VAL A 169 22.70 -5.42 -24.15
CA VAL A 169 23.28 -4.40 -23.26
C VAL A 169 24.73 -4.07 -23.62
N PHE A 170 25.53 -5.06 -24.06
CA PHE A 170 26.94 -4.86 -24.43
C PHE A 170 27.12 -4.10 -25.74
N ARG A 171 26.08 -3.97 -26.57
CA ARG A 171 26.14 -3.20 -27.83
C ARG A 171 25.98 -1.71 -27.58
N GLU A 172 25.16 -1.35 -26.60
CA GLU A 172 24.86 0.03 -26.24
C GLU A 172 26.06 0.71 -25.54
N PHE A 173 26.74 -0.01 -24.65
CA PHE A 173 27.84 0.52 -23.84
C PHE A 173 29.22 0.10 -24.37
N LYS A 174 29.74 0.84 -25.36
CA LYS A 174 31.13 0.65 -25.83
C LYS A 174 32.12 1.13 -24.77
N GLY A 175 33.11 0.30 -24.43
CA GLY A 175 34.21 0.66 -23.52
C GLY A 175 34.00 0.30 -22.05
N VAL A 176 32.79 -0.14 -21.66
CA VAL A 176 32.54 -0.65 -20.30
C VAL A 176 32.86 -2.15 -20.26
N SER A 177 33.54 -2.61 -19.20
CA SER A 177 33.82 -4.04 -19.04
C SER A 177 32.53 -4.86 -18.91
N ARG A 178 32.52 -6.09 -19.46
CA ARG A 178 31.32 -6.95 -19.44
C ARG A 178 30.86 -7.25 -18.02
N GLU A 179 31.80 -7.47 -17.11
CA GLU A 179 31.51 -7.75 -15.71
C GLU A 179 30.86 -6.57 -15.01
N GLN A 180 31.35 -5.36 -15.27
CA GLN A 180 30.75 -4.14 -14.72
C GLN A 180 29.33 -3.94 -15.24
N LEU A 181 29.07 -4.20 -16.53
CA LEU A 181 27.73 -4.04 -17.09
C LEU A 181 26.75 -5.09 -16.58
N ARG A 182 27.23 -6.31 -16.34
CA ARG A 182 26.46 -7.36 -15.66
C ARG A 182 26.07 -6.91 -14.25
N HIS A 183 27.05 -6.50 -13.45
CA HIS A 183 26.82 -6.01 -12.08
C HIS A 183 25.82 -4.85 -12.05
N LEU A 184 25.98 -3.85 -12.94
CA LEU A 184 25.02 -2.76 -13.08
C LEU A 184 23.62 -3.26 -13.39
N THR A 185 23.48 -4.24 -14.30
CA THR A 185 22.18 -4.78 -14.68
C THR A 185 21.53 -5.55 -13.52
N GLU A 186 22.31 -6.28 -12.74
CA GLU A 186 21.87 -6.98 -11.53
C GLU A 186 21.47 -6.00 -10.40
N GLU A 187 22.22 -4.91 -10.18
CA GLU A 187 21.85 -3.84 -9.23
C GLU A 187 20.56 -3.14 -9.62
N ARG A 188 20.38 -2.90 -10.92
CA ARG A 188 19.17 -2.33 -11.52
C ARG A 188 17.95 -3.22 -11.31
N TYR A 189 18.13 -4.52 -11.48
CA TYR A 189 17.14 -5.54 -11.21
C TYR A 189 16.76 -5.55 -9.72
N GLY A 190 17.76 -5.60 -8.83
CA GLY A 190 17.54 -5.59 -7.39
C GLY A 190 16.76 -4.35 -6.95
N THR A 191 17.17 -3.16 -7.41
CA THR A 191 16.52 -1.89 -7.06
C THR A 191 15.03 -1.85 -7.43
N ASN A 192 14.63 -2.46 -8.54
CA ASN A 192 13.22 -2.52 -8.92
C ASN A 192 12.40 -3.38 -7.97
N LEU A 193 12.96 -4.52 -7.51
CA LEU A 193 12.33 -5.37 -6.52
C LEU A 193 12.24 -4.66 -5.16
N GLU A 194 13.30 -3.96 -4.73
CA GLU A 194 13.28 -3.17 -3.51
C GLU A 194 12.18 -2.10 -3.51
N LEU A 195 12.02 -1.39 -4.63
CA LEU A 195 10.97 -0.39 -4.78
C LEU A 195 9.56 -1.00 -4.77
N ALA A 196 9.41 -2.20 -5.30
CA ALA A 196 8.16 -2.95 -5.21
C ALA A 196 7.85 -3.32 -3.75
N ASP A 197 8.82 -3.85 -3.02
CA ASP A 197 8.70 -4.22 -1.59
C ASP A 197 8.41 -3.01 -0.68
N LEU A 198 9.00 -1.85 -0.98
CA LEU A 198 8.62 -0.60 -0.31
C LEU A 198 7.15 -0.25 -0.56
N TYR A 199 6.66 -0.45 -1.78
CA TYR A 199 5.26 -0.19 -2.08
C TYR A 199 4.33 -1.18 -1.37
N GLU A 200 4.69 -2.46 -1.30
CA GLU A 200 3.96 -3.45 -0.51
C GLU A 200 3.90 -3.06 0.97
N ALA A 201 5.03 -2.66 1.57
CA ALA A 201 5.05 -2.17 2.95
C ALA A 201 4.11 -0.97 3.14
N TRP A 202 4.10 -0.04 2.18
CA TRP A 202 3.18 1.10 2.18
C TRP A 202 1.71 0.68 2.04
N ALA A 203 1.39 -0.27 1.17
CA ALA A 203 0.06 -0.82 1.02
C ALA A 203 -0.41 -1.51 2.32
N LEU A 204 0.45 -2.29 2.97
CA LEU A 204 0.18 -2.93 4.25
C LEU A 204 -0.10 -1.88 5.36
N TYR A 205 0.66 -0.78 5.37
CA TYR A 205 0.40 0.36 6.25
C TYR A 205 -0.97 0.99 6.02
N ASN A 206 -1.34 1.25 4.77
CA ASN A 206 -2.65 1.81 4.44
C ASN A 206 -3.79 0.85 4.82
N PHE A 207 -3.61 -0.46 4.59
CA PHE A 207 -4.56 -1.48 5.02
C PHE A 207 -4.74 -1.52 6.54
N GLY A 208 -3.64 -1.49 7.30
CA GLY A 208 -3.69 -1.43 8.77
C GLY A 208 -4.42 -0.19 9.28
N ARG A 209 -4.15 0.98 8.66
CA ARG A 209 -4.88 2.22 8.97
C ARG A 209 -6.37 2.10 8.66
N LEU A 210 -6.75 1.47 7.56
CA LEU A 210 -8.15 1.25 7.22
C LEU A 210 -8.87 0.40 8.28
N CYS A 211 -8.22 -0.68 8.73
CA CYS A 211 -8.76 -1.53 9.80
C CYS A 211 -8.95 -0.74 11.09
N LEU A 212 -7.93 0.01 11.53
CA LEU A 212 -8.01 0.83 12.75
C LEU A 212 -9.05 1.95 12.63
N MET A 213 -9.14 2.62 11.48
CA MET A 213 -10.17 3.64 11.21
C MET A 213 -11.57 3.03 11.32
N ARG A 214 -11.75 1.80 10.85
CA ARG A 214 -13.03 1.08 10.91
C ARG A 214 -13.41 0.76 12.36
N VAL A 215 -12.49 0.17 13.12
CA VAL A 215 -12.72 -0.13 14.54
C VAL A 215 -13.00 1.15 15.33
N ARG A 216 -12.23 2.23 15.10
CA ARG A 216 -12.42 3.55 15.74
C ARG A 216 -13.82 4.11 15.49
N ARG A 217 -14.36 3.93 14.28
CA ARG A 217 -15.73 4.37 13.95
C ARG A 217 -16.78 3.55 14.67
N GLN A 218 -16.68 2.22 14.64
CA GLN A 218 -17.69 1.38 15.28
C GLN A 218 -17.78 1.71 16.76
N ILE A 219 -16.65 1.77 17.46
CA ILE A 219 -16.70 2.05 18.90
C ILE A 219 -17.24 3.47 19.17
N ARG A 220 -16.93 4.47 18.34
CA ARG A 220 -17.56 5.80 18.45
C ARG A 220 -19.08 5.77 18.29
N GLN A 221 -19.63 4.84 17.51
CA GLN A 221 -21.08 4.65 17.36
C GLN A 221 -21.68 3.92 18.56
N GLU A 222 -20.98 2.96 19.12
CA GLU A 222 -21.45 2.17 20.28
C GLU A 222 -21.39 2.96 21.60
N ILE A 223 -20.43 3.88 21.77
CA ILE A 223 -20.24 4.63 23.03
C ILE A 223 -21.50 5.41 23.45
N PRO A 224 -22.18 6.20 22.59
CA PRO A 224 -23.41 6.87 22.97
C PRO A 224 -24.52 5.92 23.40
N LEU A 225 -24.66 4.76 22.73
CA LEU A 225 -25.68 3.75 23.05
C LEU A 225 -25.42 3.13 24.43
N LEU A 226 -24.16 2.81 24.70
CA LEU A 226 -23.72 2.36 26.02
C LEU A 226 -23.93 3.42 27.10
N ARG A 227 -23.62 4.69 26.81
CA ARG A 227 -23.86 5.80 27.75
C ARG A 227 -25.35 5.95 28.06
N ARG A 228 -26.23 5.80 27.06
CA ARG A 228 -27.69 5.82 27.24
C ARG A 228 -28.15 4.65 28.12
N SER A 229 -27.67 3.44 27.84
CA SER A 229 -27.97 2.23 28.61
C SER A 229 -27.46 2.30 30.05
N LEU A 230 -26.32 2.94 30.27
CA LEU A 230 -25.77 3.19 31.61
C LEU A 230 -26.52 4.33 32.33
N SER A 231 -27.08 5.29 31.61
CA SER A 231 -27.88 6.38 32.20
C SER A 231 -29.28 5.95 32.61
N SER A 232 -29.78 4.80 32.13
CA SER A 232 -31.05 4.22 32.59
C SER A 232 -30.93 3.40 33.87
N LEU A 233 -29.72 3.17 34.39
CA LEU A 233 -29.52 2.48 35.67
C LEU A 233 -29.81 3.42 36.86
N PRO A 234 -30.30 2.90 38.01
CA PRO A 234 -30.51 3.70 39.21
C PRO A 234 -29.25 4.44 39.64
N GLU A 235 -29.38 5.69 40.12
CA GLU A 235 -28.23 6.55 40.49
C GLU A 235 -27.25 5.89 41.46
N SER A 236 -27.76 5.07 42.39
CA SER A 236 -26.95 4.31 43.34
C SER A 236 -25.99 3.34 42.66
N GLU A 237 -26.40 2.70 41.55
CA GLU A 237 -25.55 1.80 40.77
C GLU A 237 -24.66 2.57 39.79
N GLN A 238 -25.20 3.64 39.20
CA GLN A 238 -24.52 4.45 38.20
C GLN A 238 -23.15 4.95 38.67
N SER A 239 -23.07 5.47 39.90
CA SER A 239 -21.80 5.96 40.47
C SER A 239 -20.75 4.85 40.60
N SER A 240 -21.17 3.66 41.05
CA SER A 240 -20.28 2.50 41.23
C SER A 240 -19.79 1.95 39.88
N VAL A 241 -20.67 1.87 38.89
CA VAL A 241 -20.38 1.37 37.55
C VAL A 241 -19.51 2.36 36.80
N GLN A 242 -19.83 3.66 36.83
CA GLN A 242 -19.06 4.70 36.14
C GLN A 242 -17.62 4.81 36.67
N SER A 243 -17.42 4.58 37.97
CA SER A 243 -16.09 4.52 38.59
C SER A 243 -15.25 3.33 38.09
N ARG A 244 -15.89 2.18 37.87
CA ARG A 244 -15.23 0.96 37.32
C ARG A 244 -15.02 1.06 35.81
N LEU A 245 -15.79 1.90 35.15
CA LEU A 245 -15.82 2.11 33.72
C LEU A 245 -15.00 3.35 33.30
N LEU A 246 -13.86 3.58 33.93
CA LEU A 246 -12.88 4.61 33.51
C LEU A 246 -12.54 4.51 32.02
N ILE A 247 -12.54 3.29 31.46
CA ILE A 247 -12.36 3.00 30.03
C ILE A 247 -13.41 3.71 29.16
N PHE A 248 -14.65 3.86 29.64
CA PHE A 248 -15.74 4.49 28.87
C PHE A 248 -15.81 6.02 29.00
N ARG A 249 -15.06 6.60 29.94
CA ARG A 249 -14.92 8.06 30.04
C ARG A 249 -14.22 8.61 28.81
N ASP A 250 -13.13 7.97 28.40
CA ASP A 250 -12.34 8.32 27.22
C ASP A 250 -11.76 7.05 26.53
N PRO A 251 -12.62 6.26 25.86
CA PRO A 251 -12.21 5.01 25.21
C PRO A 251 -11.22 5.24 24.06
N GLU A 252 -11.22 6.45 23.49
CA GLU A 252 -10.24 6.85 22.49
C GLU A 252 -8.83 6.89 23.07
N ARG A 253 -8.68 7.49 24.26
CA ARG A 253 -7.40 7.57 24.94
C ARG A 253 -6.97 6.24 25.57
N PHE A 254 -7.90 5.48 26.17
CA PHE A 254 -7.54 4.30 26.97
C PHE A 254 -7.52 2.99 26.19
N LEU A 255 -8.30 2.86 25.11
CA LEU A 255 -8.38 1.61 24.33
C LEU A 255 -7.77 1.78 22.94
N PHE A 256 -8.15 2.83 22.22
CA PHE A 256 -7.70 3.00 20.84
C PHE A 256 -6.28 3.44 20.70
N ARG A 257 -5.86 4.48 21.42
CA ARG A 257 -4.51 5.01 21.26
C ARG A 257 -3.44 3.95 21.56
N PRO A 258 -3.55 3.14 22.64
CA PRO A 258 -2.61 2.04 22.87
C PRO A 258 -2.67 0.98 21.77
N LEU A 259 -3.86 0.59 21.31
CA LEU A 259 -4.02 -0.37 20.21
C LEU A 259 -3.36 0.16 18.94
N GLU A 260 -3.74 1.35 18.47
CA GLU A 260 -3.22 2.00 17.27
C GLU A 260 -1.70 2.19 17.33
N VAL A 261 -1.17 2.62 18.48
CA VAL A 261 0.28 2.76 18.65
C VAL A 261 0.96 1.40 18.60
N THR A 262 0.48 0.40 19.35
CA THR A 262 1.11 -0.92 19.44
C THR A 262 1.10 -1.65 18.10
N THR A 263 -0.05 -1.70 17.43
CA THR A 263 -0.20 -2.35 16.13
C THR A 263 0.46 -1.52 15.02
N GLY A 264 0.42 -0.20 15.14
CA GLY A 264 1.01 0.72 14.19
C GLY A 264 2.54 0.73 14.23
N ILE A 265 3.17 0.44 15.38
CA ILE A 265 4.63 0.39 15.52
C ILE A 265 5.22 -0.66 14.58
N GLY A 266 4.71 -1.90 14.60
CA GLY A 266 5.23 -2.99 13.75
C GLY A 266 5.18 -2.64 12.27
N VAL A 267 4.04 -2.12 11.81
CA VAL A 267 3.85 -1.76 10.40
C VAL A 267 4.68 -0.52 10.01
N LYS A 268 4.81 0.48 10.90
CA LYS A 268 5.66 1.66 10.66
C LYS A 268 7.13 1.28 10.56
N ILE A 269 7.63 0.44 11.48
CA ILE A 269 9.01 -0.04 11.45
C ILE A 269 9.26 -0.78 10.13
N PHE A 270 8.35 -1.64 9.69
CA PHE A 270 8.46 -2.32 8.40
C PHE A 270 8.59 -1.33 7.23
N VAL A 271 7.70 -0.34 7.14
CA VAL A 271 7.77 0.71 6.11
C VAL A 271 9.11 1.46 6.15
N TYR A 272 9.59 1.83 7.34
CA TYR A 272 10.87 2.54 7.47
C TYR A 272 12.05 1.67 7.05
N THR A 273 12.07 0.39 7.43
CA THR A 273 13.12 -0.54 7.01
C THR A 273 13.17 -0.67 5.49
N CYS A 274 12.02 -0.91 4.84
CA CYS A 274 11.96 -0.97 3.37
C CYS A 274 12.31 0.36 2.71
N ALA A 275 11.95 1.49 3.31
CA ALA A 275 12.27 2.81 2.76
C ALA A 275 13.77 3.09 2.80
N VAL A 276 14.44 2.80 3.91
CA VAL A 276 15.90 2.94 4.04
C VAL A 276 16.60 2.00 3.07
N LYS A 277 16.14 0.74 2.95
CA LYS A 277 16.67 -0.26 2.02
C LYS A 277 16.55 0.17 0.55
N SER A 278 15.36 0.58 0.14
CA SER A 278 15.09 1.10 -1.20
C SER A 278 15.90 2.36 -1.51
N LEU A 279 16.01 3.28 -0.56
CA LEU A 279 16.79 4.51 -0.73
C LEU A 279 18.28 4.18 -0.91
N PHE A 280 18.79 3.21 -0.16
CA PHE A 280 20.16 2.75 -0.28
C PHE A 280 20.41 2.10 -1.66
N ALA A 281 19.56 1.17 -2.09
CA ALA A 281 19.66 0.52 -3.40
C ALA A 281 19.54 1.52 -4.57
N LEU A 282 18.62 2.48 -4.45
CA LEU A 282 18.45 3.54 -5.44
C LEU A 282 19.69 4.44 -5.51
N THR A 283 20.28 4.76 -4.36
CA THR A 283 21.50 5.57 -4.27
C THR A 283 22.67 4.86 -4.96
N ILE A 284 22.88 3.57 -4.67
CA ILE A 284 23.90 2.75 -5.35
C ILE A 284 23.70 2.80 -6.86
N THR A 285 22.50 2.46 -7.32
CA THR A 285 22.19 2.40 -8.76
C THR A 285 22.30 3.77 -9.43
N PHE A 286 21.93 4.85 -8.74
CA PHE A 286 22.01 6.21 -9.27
C PHE A 286 23.45 6.66 -9.53
N PHE A 287 24.36 6.41 -8.59
CA PHE A 287 25.77 6.75 -8.76
C PHE A 287 26.51 5.81 -9.71
N ALA A 288 26.04 4.58 -9.86
CA ALA A 288 26.59 3.62 -10.80
C ALA A 288 26.18 3.92 -12.26
N ASP A 289 25.03 4.56 -12.46
CA ASP A 289 24.55 5.02 -13.77
C ASP A 289 25.32 6.27 -14.29
N ALA A 290 25.25 6.49 -15.61
CA ALA A 290 25.77 7.71 -16.24
C ALA A 290 25.00 8.95 -15.73
N PRO A 291 25.66 10.10 -15.52
CA PRO A 291 27.03 10.42 -15.94
C PRO A 291 28.13 10.10 -14.92
N PHE A 292 27.79 9.63 -13.72
CA PHE A 292 28.74 9.55 -12.61
C PHE A 292 29.71 8.37 -12.74
N HIS A 293 29.21 7.18 -13.12
CA HIS A 293 30.01 5.95 -13.22
C HIS A 293 30.82 5.62 -11.94
N ILE A 294 30.34 6.04 -10.78
CA ILE A 294 31.00 5.81 -9.49
C ILE A 294 30.53 4.47 -8.97
N ASN A 295 31.45 3.50 -8.93
CA ASN A 295 31.15 2.20 -8.34
C ASN A 295 31.24 2.28 -6.81
N LEU A 296 30.13 2.66 -6.18
CA LEU A 296 29.99 2.72 -4.72
C LEU A 296 30.27 1.38 -4.04
N SER A 297 30.12 0.26 -4.75
CA SER A 297 30.41 -1.07 -4.23
C SER A 297 31.91 -1.22 -3.91
N LYS A 298 32.78 -0.58 -4.69
CA LYS A 298 34.23 -0.50 -4.43
C LYS A 298 34.59 0.55 -3.40
N THR A 299 33.87 1.68 -3.39
CA THR A 299 34.15 2.80 -2.47
C THR A 299 33.70 2.52 -1.04
N LEU A 300 32.57 1.82 -0.86
CA LEU A 300 31.94 1.55 0.44
C LEU A 300 31.62 0.04 0.60
N PRO A 301 32.63 -0.83 0.68
CA PRO A 301 32.41 -2.28 0.78
C PRO A 301 31.65 -2.67 2.06
N TRP A 302 31.83 -1.92 3.15
CA TRP A 302 31.09 -2.12 4.40
C TRP A 302 29.58 -1.88 4.24
N ALA A 303 29.18 -1.01 3.33
CA ALA A 303 27.78 -0.71 3.10
C ALA A 303 27.08 -1.87 2.37
N LEU A 304 27.78 -2.58 1.49
CA LEU A 304 27.28 -3.81 0.87
C LEU A 304 27.13 -4.94 1.88
N GLN A 305 28.03 -5.03 2.86
CA GLN A 305 27.92 -6.02 3.95
C GLN A 305 26.68 -5.79 4.82
N LEU A 306 26.13 -4.57 4.84
CA LEU A 306 24.89 -4.27 5.54
C LEU A 306 23.65 -4.80 4.81
N LEU A 307 23.70 -4.99 3.49
CA LEU A 307 22.52 -5.34 2.69
C LEU A 307 21.85 -6.66 3.14
N PRO A 308 22.58 -7.77 3.37
CA PRO A 308 21.98 -9.00 3.90
C PRO A 308 21.37 -8.83 5.30
N HIS A 309 21.92 -7.93 6.12
CA HIS A 309 21.35 -7.61 7.43
C HIS A 309 20.05 -6.81 7.29
N MET A 310 19.97 -5.92 6.29
CA MET A 310 18.74 -5.20 5.96
C MET A 310 17.67 -6.13 5.40
N ASP A 311 18.05 -7.15 4.62
CA ASP A 311 17.13 -8.20 4.16
C ASP A 311 16.54 -8.95 5.36
N GLY A 312 17.39 -9.39 6.30
CA GLY A 312 16.95 -10.05 7.53
C GLY A 312 16.04 -9.16 8.39
N ALA A 313 16.38 -7.87 8.52
CA ALA A 313 15.56 -6.90 9.24
C ALA A 313 14.21 -6.64 8.55
N ALA A 314 14.20 -6.51 7.22
CA ALA A 314 12.97 -6.35 6.45
C ALA A 314 12.05 -7.57 6.61
N PHE A 315 12.62 -8.78 6.55
CA PHE A 315 11.90 -10.03 6.79
C PHE A 315 11.32 -10.15 8.22
N MET A 316 12.12 -9.83 9.24
CA MET A 316 11.64 -9.85 10.62
C MET A 316 10.53 -8.83 10.85
N THR A 317 10.72 -7.61 10.36
CA THR A 317 9.76 -6.52 10.55
C THR A 317 8.47 -6.73 9.76
N SER A 318 8.54 -7.33 8.56
CA SER A 318 7.35 -7.76 7.81
C SER A 318 6.57 -8.83 8.56
N THR A 319 7.25 -9.81 9.16
CA THR A 319 6.62 -10.86 9.97
C THR A 319 5.89 -10.26 11.18
N ILE A 320 6.54 -9.35 11.91
CA ILE A 320 5.94 -8.64 13.05
C ILE A 320 4.72 -7.81 12.61
N ALA A 321 4.83 -7.10 11.47
CA ALA A 321 3.74 -6.30 10.92
C ALA A 321 2.53 -7.19 10.55
N ILE A 322 2.77 -8.33 9.90
CA ILE A 322 1.74 -9.31 9.53
C ILE A 322 1.07 -9.88 10.79
N LEU A 323 1.85 -10.30 11.80
CA LEU A 323 1.31 -10.82 13.07
C LEU A 323 0.46 -9.76 13.80
N SER A 324 0.90 -8.50 13.79
CA SER A 324 0.15 -7.39 14.39
C SER A 324 -1.21 -7.17 13.70
N LEU A 325 -1.25 -7.30 12.37
CA LEU A 325 -2.50 -7.19 11.62
C LEU A 325 -3.42 -8.39 11.81
N ILE A 326 -2.85 -9.60 11.87
CA ILE A 326 -3.60 -10.82 12.20
C ILE A 326 -4.23 -10.68 13.60
N ALA A 327 -3.50 -10.15 14.57
CA ALA A 327 -4.02 -9.90 15.92
C ALA A 327 -5.19 -8.90 15.92
N ILE A 328 -5.11 -7.81 15.14
CA ILE A 328 -6.24 -6.88 14.95
C ILE A 328 -7.42 -7.61 14.30
N GLU A 329 -7.17 -8.35 13.23
CA GLU A 329 -8.21 -9.04 12.48
C GLU A 329 -8.96 -10.04 13.36
N HIS A 330 -8.24 -10.86 14.14
CA HIS A 330 -8.87 -11.83 15.04
C HIS A 330 -9.57 -11.14 16.20
N GLY A 331 -8.94 -10.13 16.82
CA GLY A 331 -9.51 -9.41 17.96
C GLY A 331 -10.74 -8.58 17.62
N PHE A 332 -10.85 -8.10 16.38
CA PHE A 332 -11.96 -7.26 15.91
C PHE A 332 -12.73 -7.90 14.76
N HIS A 333 -12.69 -9.24 14.62
CA HIS A 333 -13.28 -9.95 13.49
C HIS A 333 -14.75 -9.60 13.29
N GLU A 334 -15.55 -9.66 14.35
CA GLU A 334 -16.97 -9.32 14.31
C GLU A 334 -17.19 -7.87 13.85
N ILE A 335 -16.49 -6.91 14.46
CA ILE A 335 -16.59 -5.49 14.14
C ILE A 335 -16.17 -5.20 12.70
N LEU A 336 -15.13 -5.86 12.21
CA LEU A 336 -14.66 -5.71 10.84
C LEU A 336 -15.64 -6.37 9.87
N GLN A 337 -16.26 -7.50 10.20
CA GLN A 337 -17.26 -8.11 9.33
C GLN A 337 -18.56 -7.28 9.23
N LEU A 338 -18.88 -6.45 10.24
CA LEU A 338 -20.01 -5.55 10.17
C LEU A 338 -19.91 -4.63 8.93
N GLN A 339 -21.00 -4.57 8.16
CA GLN A 339 -21.12 -3.80 6.92
C GLN A 339 -20.20 -4.30 5.78
N GLY A 340 -19.92 -5.61 5.74
CA GLY A 340 -19.39 -6.24 4.53
C GLY A 340 -17.94 -5.90 4.17
N PHE A 341 -17.13 -5.39 5.11
CA PHE A 341 -15.72 -5.04 4.84
C PHE A 341 -14.88 -6.23 4.38
N ALA A 342 -15.22 -7.46 4.77
CA ALA A 342 -14.52 -8.70 4.38
C ALA A 342 -12.98 -8.62 4.56
N PRO A 343 -12.49 -8.45 5.81
CA PRO A 343 -11.07 -8.23 6.09
C PRO A 343 -10.17 -9.36 5.58
N VAL A 344 -10.60 -10.62 5.70
CA VAL A 344 -9.82 -11.81 5.31
C VAL A 344 -9.44 -11.75 3.83
N LEU A 345 -10.38 -11.44 2.95
CA LEU A 345 -10.14 -11.44 1.51
C LEU A 345 -9.21 -10.29 1.10
N LYS A 346 -9.38 -9.12 1.73
CA LYS A 346 -8.51 -7.95 1.53
C LYS A 346 -7.12 -8.19 2.09
N PHE A 347 -7.02 -8.80 3.26
CA PHE A 347 -5.77 -9.16 3.90
C PHE A 347 -5.01 -10.20 3.09
N LEU A 348 -5.71 -11.21 2.55
CA LEU A 348 -5.12 -12.19 1.64
C LEU A 348 -4.55 -11.51 0.40
N GLY A 349 -5.24 -10.50 -0.15
CA GLY A 349 -4.75 -9.70 -1.27
C GLY A 349 -3.44 -8.93 -0.98
N VAL A 350 -3.22 -8.48 0.26
CA VAL A 350 -1.96 -7.81 0.64
C VAL A 350 -0.88 -8.82 1.02
N LYS A 351 -1.24 -9.93 1.67
CA LYS A 351 -0.29 -10.93 2.19
C LYS A 351 0.19 -11.96 1.17
N ALA A 352 -0.63 -12.24 0.15
CA ALA A 352 -0.33 -13.27 -0.84
C ALA A 352 1.02 -13.00 -1.50
N LEU A 353 1.34 -11.73 -1.77
CA LEU A 353 2.58 -11.36 -2.45
C LEU A 353 3.82 -11.67 -1.59
N VAL A 354 3.91 -11.16 -0.34
CA VAL A 354 5.01 -11.54 0.60
C VAL A 354 5.20 -13.06 0.70
N SER A 355 4.10 -13.81 0.78
CA SER A 355 4.16 -15.26 1.01
C SER A 355 4.69 -15.99 -0.22
N ILE A 356 4.28 -15.53 -1.41
CA ILE A 356 4.69 -16.08 -2.69
C ILE A 356 6.15 -15.74 -2.98
N THR A 357 6.58 -14.48 -2.83
CA THR A 357 7.98 -14.06 -3.07
C THR A 357 8.95 -14.80 -2.14
N CYS A 358 8.57 -15.00 -0.88
CA CYS A 358 9.35 -15.78 0.08
C CYS A 358 9.50 -17.24 -0.37
N LEU A 359 8.40 -17.89 -0.77
CA LEU A 359 8.42 -19.27 -1.26
C LEU A 359 9.25 -19.40 -2.54
N GLN A 360 9.08 -18.47 -3.48
CA GLN A 360 9.86 -18.43 -4.72
C GLN A 360 11.35 -18.27 -4.46
N THR A 361 11.74 -17.39 -3.55
CA THR A 361 13.15 -17.18 -3.18
C THR A 361 13.76 -18.47 -2.63
N LEU A 362 13.02 -19.19 -1.78
CA LEU A 362 13.43 -20.49 -1.27
C LEU A 362 13.58 -21.52 -2.40
N VAL A 363 12.59 -21.63 -3.29
CA VAL A 363 12.61 -22.57 -4.42
C VAL A 363 13.77 -22.25 -5.37
N MET A 364 13.96 -20.98 -5.74
CA MET A 364 15.05 -20.55 -6.62
C MET A 364 16.41 -20.78 -5.98
N GLY A 365 16.55 -20.55 -4.66
CA GLY A 365 17.77 -20.88 -3.93
C GLY A 365 18.14 -22.36 -4.04
N VAL A 366 17.17 -23.27 -3.88
CA VAL A 366 17.39 -24.72 -4.03
C VAL A 366 17.74 -25.09 -5.48
N VAL A 367 17.05 -24.50 -6.46
CA VAL A 367 17.30 -24.74 -7.89
C VAL A 367 18.71 -24.30 -8.29
N MET A 368 19.16 -23.13 -7.81
CA MET A 368 20.50 -22.60 -8.03
C MET A 368 21.58 -23.46 -7.35
N GLN A 369 21.35 -23.89 -6.10
CA GLN A 369 22.30 -24.76 -5.37
C GLN A 369 22.51 -26.10 -6.07
N ARG A 370 21.49 -26.63 -6.74
CA ARG A 370 21.58 -27.88 -7.54
C ARG A 370 22.21 -27.68 -8.91
N GLY A 371 22.55 -26.46 -9.30
CA GLY A 371 23.13 -26.15 -10.62
C GLY A 371 22.17 -26.40 -11.78
N ILE A 372 20.85 -26.44 -11.53
CA ILE A 372 19.83 -26.71 -12.57
C ILE A 372 19.71 -25.50 -13.50
N MET A 373 19.82 -24.29 -12.96
CA MET A 373 19.71 -23.03 -13.70
C MET A 373 20.88 -22.11 -13.35
N ARG A 374 21.33 -21.32 -14.34
CA ARG A 374 22.30 -20.25 -14.09
C ARG A 374 21.67 -19.12 -13.29
N SER A 375 22.49 -18.30 -12.63
CA SER A 375 22.00 -17.19 -11.79
C SER A 375 21.11 -16.21 -12.56
N GLU A 376 21.48 -15.87 -13.80
CA GLU A 376 20.73 -14.96 -14.66
C GLU A 376 19.42 -15.58 -15.16
N GLU A 377 19.43 -16.88 -15.45
CA GLU A 377 18.23 -17.63 -15.86
C GLU A 377 17.27 -17.79 -14.68
N ALA A 378 17.78 -18.02 -13.46
CA ALA A 378 16.99 -18.07 -12.23
C ALA A 378 16.35 -16.70 -11.93
N SER A 379 17.11 -15.61 -12.10
CA SER A 379 16.60 -14.24 -11.96
C SER A 379 15.53 -13.90 -13.00
N LEU A 380 15.74 -14.30 -14.26
CA LEU A 380 14.72 -14.15 -15.31
C LEU A 380 13.46 -14.96 -14.96
N CYS A 381 13.62 -16.21 -14.50
CA CYS A 381 12.52 -17.09 -14.11
C CYS A 381 11.70 -16.49 -12.97
N TYR A 382 12.39 -16.01 -11.93
CA TYR A 382 11.77 -15.32 -10.80
C TYR A 382 10.93 -14.11 -11.25
N ALA A 383 11.52 -13.21 -12.05
CA ALA A 383 10.80 -12.04 -12.55
C ALA A 383 9.61 -12.41 -13.46
N CYS A 384 9.74 -13.46 -14.27
CA CYS A 384 8.63 -13.97 -15.07
C CYS A 384 7.50 -14.48 -14.16
N LEU A 385 7.81 -15.32 -13.17
CA LEU A 385 6.80 -15.85 -12.25
C LEU A 385 6.06 -14.74 -11.50
N LEU A 386 6.76 -13.68 -11.07
CA LEU A 386 6.12 -12.50 -10.49
C LEU A 386 5.11 -11.84 -11.43
N CYS A 387 5.44 -11.67 -12.73
CA CYS A 387 4.48 -11.18 -13.72
C CYS A 387 3.21 -12.05 -13.79
N PHE A 388 3.35 -13.38 -13.71
CA PHE A 388 2.22 -14.31 -13.73
C PHE A 388 1.39 -14.28 -12.46
N GLU A 389 2.00 -14.10 -11.30
CA GLU A 389 1.33 -14.15 -9.99
C GLU A 389 0.60 -12.86 -9.65
N VAL A 390 1.05 -11.71 -10.17
CA VAL A 390 0.31 -10.45 -9.98
C VAL A 390 -1.03 -10.44 -10.70
N LEU A 391 -1.25 -11.28 -11.71
CA LEU A 391 -2.54 -11.38 -12.41
C LEU A 391 -3.67 -11.95 -11.54
N PRO A 392 -3.56 -13.17 -10.96
CA PRO A 392 -4.57 -13.65 -10.02
C PRO A 392 -4.68 -12.74 -8.80
N LEU A 393 -3.59 -12.09 -8.39
CA LEU A 393 -3.64 -11.08 -7.33
C LEU A 393 -4.47 -9.86 -7.71
N ALA A 394 -4.37 -9.38 -8.96
CA ALA A 394 -5.21 -8.29 -9.47
C ALA A 394 -6.69 -8.67 -9.50
N LEU A 395 -7.01 -9.91 -9.90
CA LEU A 395 -8.38 -10.43 -9.87
C LEU A 395 -8.92 -10.52 -8.43
N LEU A 396 -8.12 -11.09 -7.52
CA LEU A 396 -8.44 -11.19 -6.09
C LEU A 396 -8.67 -9.80 -5.49
N THR A 397 -7.78 -8.85 -5.79
CA THR A 397 -7.88 -7.46 -5.32
C THR A 397 -9.13 -6.79 -5.88
N ALA A 398 -9.41 -6.94 -7.18
CA ALA A 398 -10.59 -6.37 -7.80
C ALA A 398 -11.89 -6.88 -7.17
N GLU A 399 -11.94 -8.14 -6.76
CA GLU A 399 -13.10 -8.72 -6.06
C GLU A 399 -13.15 -8.32 -4.59
N ALA A 400 -12.01 -8.33 -3.89
CA ALA A 400 -11.93 -8.00 -2.46
C ALA A 400 -12.31 -6.55 -2.15
N TRP A 401 -11.99 -5.63 -3.06
CA TRP A 401 -12.21 -4.20 -2.88
C TRP A 401 -13.46 -3.69 -3.61
N LYS A 402 -14.20 -4.55 -4.31
CA LYS A 402 -15.44 -4.18 -5.01
C LYS A 402 -16.47 -3.55 -4.04
N PRO A 403 -17.11 -2.42 -4.40
CA PRO A 403 -18.19 -1.87 -3.59
C PRO A 403 -19.39 -2.82 -3.65
N ARG A 404 -19.90 -3.24 -2.49
CA ARG A 404 -20.94 -4.29 -2.44
C ARG A 404 -22.36 -3.76 -2.57
N TYR A 405 -22.64 -2.58 -2.02
CA TYR A 405 -23.97 -1.96 -2.02
C TYR A 405 -23.86 -0.43 -1.88
N VAL A 406 -24.97 0.30 -2.06
CA VAL A 406 -25.03 1.75 -1.85
C VAL A 406 -24.92 2.03 -0.34
N GLY A 407 -24.01 2.90 0.10
CA GLY A 407 -23.74 3.10 1.53
C GLY A 407 -22.76 2.09 2.11
N ASP A 408 -21.87 1.53 1.28
CA ASP A 408 -20.82 0.62 1.74
C ASP A 408 -19.84 1.33 2.70
N TRP A 409 -18.89 0.59 3.28
CA TRP A 409 -17.91 1.11 4.25
C TRP A 409 -17.07 2.29 3.71
N TYR A 410 -17.01 2.49 2.39
CA TYR A 410 -16.42 3.66 1.73
C TYR A 410 -17.14 4.99 2.08
N ASP A 411 -18.45 4.93 2.30
CA ASP A 411 -19.32 6.08 2.59
C ASP A 411 -19.34 6.45 4.09
N ALA A 412 -18.77 5.59 4.95
CA ALA A 412 -18.75 5.81 6.40
C ALA A 412 -17.93 7.05 6.84
N ASP A 413 -17.12 7.63 5.97
CA ASP A 413 -16.41 8.91 6.19
C ASP A 413 -17.34 10.15 6.09
N CYS A 414 -18.56 9.96 5.57
CA CYS A 414 -19.44 11.05 5.15
C CYS A 414 -20.56 11.34 6.16
N GLY A 415 -21.03 10.35 6.92
CA GLY A 415 -22.27 10.43 7.71
C GLY A 415 -22.18 11.03 9.13
N TRP A 416 -21.03 11.55 9.56
CA TRP A 416 -20.83 11.94 10.97
C TRP A 416 -21.34 13.35 11.35
N GLY A 417 -22.12 14.03 10.49
CA GLY A 417 -22.42 15.46 10.65
C GLY A 417 -23.89 15.87 10.75
N GLU A 418 -24.87 15.02 10.43
CA GLU A 418 -26.26 15.49 10.27
C GLU A 418 -26.97 15.92 11.57
N GLY A 419 -26.45 15.56 12.74
CA GLY A 419 -27.04 15.95 14.03
C GLY A 419 -26.38 17.15 14.74
N SER A 420 -25.27 17.69 14.22
CA SER A 420 -24.55 18.78 14.87
C SER A 420 -24.12 19.82 13.84
N LEU A 421 -24.94 20.86 13.68
CA LEU A 421 -24.73 22.02 12.81
C LEU A 421 -23.35 22.71 12.97
N ASN A 422 -22.59 22.40 14.02
CA ASN A 422 -21.28 23.01 14.31
C ASN A 422 -20.08 22.11 14.01
N HIS A 423 -20.27 20.88 13.55
CA HIS A 423 -19.17 19.99 13.15
C HIS A 423 -19.23 19.69 11.66
N LEU A 424 -18.86 20.69 10.84
CA LEU A 424 -18.43 20.44 9.47
C LEU A 424 -17.39 19.30 9.51
N GLY A 425 -17.75 18.15 8.95
CA GLY A 425 -17.00 16.90 9.12
C GLY A 425 -15.52 17.09 8.82
N ARG A 426 -14.69 17.02 9.86
CA ARG A 426 -13.23 16.89 9.73
C ARG A 426 -12.93 15.61 8.98
N LEU A 427 -11.98 15.68 8.06
CA LEU A 427 -11.40 14.46 7.49
C LEU A 427 -10.76 13.64 8.62
N ALA A 428 -10.82 12.31 8.52
CA ALA A 428 -10.15 11.42 9.46
C ALA A 428 -8.63 11.70 9.44
N GLY A 429 -8.13 12.46 10.43
CA GLY A 429 -6.73 12.87 10.54
C GLY A 429 -6.48 14.38 10.62
N GLU A 430 -7.50 15.23 10.45
CA GLU A 430 -7.36 16.70 10.45
C GLU A 430 -7.12 17.32 11.86
N GLY A 431 -6.96 16.49 12.91
CA GLY A 431 -6.68 16.94 14.29
C GLY A 431 -5.47 16.28 14.96
N ASP A 432 -5.21 14.99 14.70
CA ASP A 432 -4.30 14.20 15.54
C ASP A 432 -2.81 14.50 15.33
N TRP A 433 -2.37 14.96 14.14
CA TRP A 433 -0.94 15.21 13.89
C TRP A 433 -0.43 16.47 14.57
N ALA A 434 -1.22 17.55 14.62
CA ALA A 434 -0.82 18.78 15.30
C ALA A 434 -0.86 18.64 16.82
N GLU A 435 -1.82 17.87 17.37
CA GLU A 435 -1.90 17.62 18.81
C GLU A 435 -0.89 16.58 19.30
N SER A 436 -0.52 15.57 18.50
CA SER A 436 0.43 14.53 18.93
C SER A 436 1.87 15.03 19.14
N TYR A 437 2.28 16.13 18.48
CA TYR A 437 3.58 16.77 18.72
C TYR A 437 3.52 17.90 19.76
N ALA A 438 2.33 18.40 20.10
CA ALA A 438 2.14 19.43 21.13
C ALA A 438 2.26 18.88 22.56
N VAL A 439 2.33 17.56 22.74
CA VAL A 439 2.53 16.90 24.05
C VAL A 439 4.01 16.55 24.30
N LEU A 440 4.94 17.34 23.75
CA LEU A 440 6.28 17.43 24.32
C LEU A 440 6.23 18.42 25.50
N PRO A 441 6.66 18.04 26.72
CA PRO A 441 6.58 18.91 27.88
C PRO A 441 7.57 20.08 27.71
N GLY A 442 7.06 21.25 27.30
CA GLY A 442 7.88 22.48 27.23
C GLY A 442 7.30 23.64 26.44
N ALA A 443 6.38 23.42 25.48
CA ALA A 443 5.85 24.51 24.67
C ALA A 443 4.53 25.06 25.24
N ARG A 444 4.61 26.04 26.14
CA ARG A 444 3.45 26.88 26.50
C ARG A 444 3.14 27.83 25.33
N LEU A 445 2.19 27.46 24.48
CA LEU A 445 1.51 28.43 23.62
C LEU A 445 0.24 28.90 24.33
N SER A 446 0.17 30.20 24.59
CA SER A 446 -0.99 30.86 25.22
C SER A 446 -2.20 30.81 24.29
N ALA A 447 -3.19 29.96 24.60
CA ALA A 447 -4.49 30.00 23.95
C ALA A 447 -5.42 30.94 24.73
N GLY A 448 -5.65 32.13 24.19
CA GLY A 448 -6.66 33.07 24.66
C GLY A 448 -8.04 32.74 24.09
N THR A 449 -9.04 32.82 24.99
CA THR A 449 -10.47 33.04 24.72
C THR A 449 -11.31 31.82 24.27
N ARG A 450 -11.90 31.13 25.26
CA ARG A 450 -12.98 30.16 25.07
C ARG A 450 -14.26 30.75 25.68
N ALA A 451 -15.23 31.11 24.84
CA ALA A 451 -16.55 31.55 25.28
C ALA A 451 -17.42 30.35 25.66
N SER A 452 -18.07 30.43 26.82
CA SER A 452 -19.03 29.46 27.33
C SER A 452 -20.43 29.75 26.80
N PHE A 453 -21.11 28.73 26.26
CA PHE A 453 -22.56 28.78 26.07
C PHE A 453 -23.16 27.42 26.49
N ILE A 454 -24.05 27.49 27.48
CA ILE A 454 -24.84 26.38 28.00
C ILE A 454 -26.13 26.34 27.16
N ARG A 455 -26.50 25.17 26.63
CA ARG A 455 -27.87 24.93 26.19
C ARG A 455 -28.30 23.50 26.53
N GLN A 456 -29.41 23.45 27.25
CA GLN A 456 -30.15 22.29 27.73
C GLN A 456 -31.17 21.89 26.65
N GLU A 457 -31.28 20.60 26.34
CA GLU A 457 -32.37 20.09 25.48
C GLU A 457 -32.82 18.70 25.96
N ASP A 458 -34.14 18.58 26.08
CA ASP A 458 -34.88 17.52 26.73
C ASP A 458 -35.12 16.28 25.85
N SER A 459 -35.37 15.18 26.54
CA SER A 459 -35.49 13.79 26.10
C SER A 459 -36.77 13.41 25.35
N LYS A 460 -36.65 12.52 24.36
CA LYS A 460 -37.62 11.44 24.08
C LYS A 460 -36.87 10.11 24.01
N VAL A 461 -37.31 9.15 24.82
CA VAL A 461 -36.74 7.79 24.95
C VAL A 461 -37.69 6.82 24.25
N GLU A 462 -37.19 6.10 23.24
CA GLU A 462 -37.81 4.88 22.71
C GLU A 462 -37.08 3.66 23.28
N GLU A 463 -37.83 2.66 23.72
CA GLU A 463 -37.34 1.38 24.27
C GLU A 463 -36.57 0.56 23.23
N ILE A 464 -35.34 0.18 23.56
CA ILE A 464 -34.54 -0.78 22.80
C ILE A 464 -34.66 -2.16 23.46
N GLY A 465 -35.10 -3.14 22.67
CA GLY A 465 -35.41 -4.50 23.11
C GLY A 465 -34.20 -5.38 23.44
N SER A 466 -34.48 -6.43 24.22
CA SER A 466 -33.60 -7.42 24.87
C SER A 466 -32.60 -8.19 23.98
N SER A 467 -32.52 -7.93 22.68
CA SER A 467 -31.56 -8.62 21.78
C SER A 467 -30.14 -8.06 21.86
N GLU A 468 -29.95 -6.82 22.34
CA GLU A 468 -28.61 -6.22 22.47
C GLU A 468 -27.82 -6.79 23.65
N LEU A 469 -28.48 -7.19 24.75
CA LEU A 469 -27.82 -7.71 25.95
C LEU A 469 -27.05 -9.01 25.69
N VAL A 470 -27.53 -9.85 24.76
CA VAL A 470 -26.89 -11.13 24.38
C VAL A 470 -25.59 -10.89 23.59
N ARG A 471 -25.51 -9.82 22.81
CA ARG A 471 -24.31 -9.44 22.06
C ARG A 471 -23.19 -8.94 22.98
N TRP A 472 -23.52 -8.41 24.16
CA TRP A 472 -22.56 -7.84 25.12
C TRP A 472 -21.83 -8.86 25.99
N ASN A 473 -22.42 -10.04 26.24
CA ASN A 473 -21.72 -11.09 26.97
C ASN A 473 -20.46 -11.58 26.22
N SER A 474 -20.46 -11.54 24.88
CA SER A 474 -19.29 -11.85 24.05
C SER A 474 -18.16 -10.81 24.18
N PHE A 475 -18.49 -9.53 24.39
CA PHE A 475 -17.49 -8.46 24.55
C PHE A 475 -16.82 -8.50 25.94
N CYS A 476 -17.54 -8.92 26.98
CA CYS A 476 -17.00 -9.08 28.34
C CYS A 476 -16.08 -10.31 28.48
N GLU A 477 -16.26 -11.36 27.68
CA GLU A 477 -15.35 -12.51 27.61
C GLU A 477 -13.96 -12.12 27.05
N LEU A 478 -13.88 -11.10 26.18
CA LEU A 478 -12.62 -10.57 25.65
C LEU A 478 -11.69 -9.99 26.74
N LYS A 479 -12.26 -9.55 27.88
CA LYS A 479 -11.54 -9.05 29.05
C LYS A 479 -10.93 -10.17 29.91
N ARG A 480 -11.26 -11.44 29.63
CA ARG A 480 -10.70 -12.60 30.34
C ARG A 480 -9.49 -13.21 29.60
N VAL A 481 -9.24 -12.78 28.35
CA VAL A 481 -8.17 -13.30 27.48
C VAL A 481 -6.96 -12.34 27.39
N TRP A 482 -7.16 -11.07 27.75
CA TRP A 482 -6.11 -10.07 28.00
C TRP A 482 -5.99 -9.83 29.50
#